data_AF-A0A970SUP6-F1
#
_entry.id   AF-A0A970SUP6-F1
#
_cell.length_a   1.000
_cell.length_b   1.000
_cell.length_c   1.000
_cell.angle_alpha   90.00
_cell.angle_beta   90.00
_cell.angle_gamma   90.00
#
_symmetry.space_group_name_H-M   'P 1'
#
loop_
_entity.id
_entity.type
_entity.pdbx_description
1 polymer ?
#
loop_
_entity_poly.entity_id
_entity_poly.type
_entity_poly.pdbx_seq_one_letter_code
_entity_poly.pdbx_strand_id
1 'polypeptide(L)'
;MSFHVSQLLFFKTAQAILDVRELYLEASLADLYDELTMSPELRKAHIANDKAVWEAYGRAWPFEDETACVAYLMKLYQKIVE
;
A
#
# COMPACT_ATOMS: atom_id res chain seq x y z
N MET A 1 -13.97 -8.28 -16.52
CA MET A 1 -13.64 -9.15 -15.36
C MET A 1 -12.41 -8.70 -14.59
N SER A 2 -11.35 -8.15 -15.21
CA SER A 2 -10.10 -7.76 -14.51
C SER A 2 -10.26 -6.64 -13.45
N PHE A 3 -10.99 -5.57 -13.77
CA PHE A 3 -11.13 -4.38 -12.89
C PHE A 3 -11.78 -4.68 -11.51
N HIS A 4 -12.76 -5.59 -11.48
CA HIS A 4 -13.48 -5.92 -10.25
C HIS A 4 -12.64 -6.79 -9.29
N VAL A 5 -11.72 -7.59 -9.83
CA VAL A 5 -10.80 -8.43 -9.05
C VAL A 5 -9.74 -7.57 -8.36
N SER A 6 -9.19 -6.58 -9.06
CA SER A 6 -8.24 -5.62 -8.48
C SER A 6 -8.86 -4.80 -7.35
N GLN A 7 -10.12 -4.38 -7.50
CA GLN A 7 -10.83 -3.63 -6.47
C GLN A 7 -11.05 -4.48 -5.20
N LEU A 8 -11.43 -5.75 -5.35
CA LEU A 8 -11.59 -6.68 -4.24
C LEU A 8 -10.25 -6.97 -3.52
N LEU A 9 -9.14 -7.03 -4.25
CA LEU A 9 -7.81 -7.23 -3.69
C LEU A 9 -7.34 -6.03 -2.85
N PHE A 10 -7.61 -4.81 -3.32
CA PHE A 10 -7.33 -3.59 -2.56
C PHE A 10 -8.03 -3.59 -1.20
N PHE A 11 -9.34 -3.87 -1.17
CA PHE A 11 -10.10 -3.94 0.09
C PHE A 11 -9.57 -5.02 1.05
N LYS A 12 -9.23 -6.20 0.53
CA LYS A 12 -8.68 -7.29 1.36
C LYS A 12 -7.36 -6.93 2.01
N THR A 13 -6.45 -6.31 1.27
CA THR A 13 -5.13 -5.92 1.80
C THR A 13 -5.22 -4.74 2.77
N ALA A 14 -6.15 -3.81 2.55
CA ALA A 14 -6.45 -2.74 3.49
C ALA A 14 -7.02 -3.29 4.81
N GLN A 15 -7.94 -4.25 4.74
CA GLN A 15 -8.49 -4.90 5.93
C GLN A 15 -7.39 -5.64 6.73
N ALA A 16 -6.46 -6.32 6.04
CA ALA A 16 -5.35 -7.00 6.71
C ALA A 16 -4.46 -6.04 7.54
N ILE A 17 -4.31 -4.77 7.13
CA ILE A 17 -3.61 -3.76 7.95
C ILE A 17 -4.41 -3.48 9.23
N LEU A 18 -5.73 -3.35 9.15
CA LEU A 18 -6.59 -3.13 10.31
C LEU A 18 -6.54 -4.34 11.25
N ASP A 19 -6.67 -5.55 10.72
CA ASP A 19 -6.62 -6.79 11.49
C ASP A 19 -5.29 -6.91 12.27
N VAL A 20 -4.16 -6.54 11.66
CA VAL A 20 -2.87 -6.54 12.36
C VAL A 20 -2.79 -5.45 13.43
N ARG A 21 -3.34 -4.24 13.18
CA ARG A 21 -3.37 -3.17 14.18
C ARG A 21 -4.18 -3.58 15.43
N GLU A 22 -5.25 -4.35 15.25
CA GLU A 22 -6.08 -4.86 16.36
C GLU A 22 -5.34 -5.83 17.29
N LEU A 23 -4.21 -6.40 16.86
CA LEU A 23 -3.37 -7.25 17.72
C LEU A 23 -2.56 -6.46 18.77
N TYR A 24 -2.49 -5.13 18.63
CA TYR A 24 -1.64 -4.25 19.44
C TYR A 24 -2.46 -3.12 20.11
N LEU A 25 -3.48 -3.49 20.89
CA LEU A 25 -4.46 -2.54 21.46
C LEU A 25 -3.88 -1.44 22.37
N GLU A 26 -2.74 -1.70 23.00
CA GLU A 26 -2.07 -0.75 23.90
C GLU A 26 -1.05 0.15 23.18
N ALA A 27 -0.76 -0.13 21.91
CA ALA A 27 0.16 0.65 21.11
C ALA A 27 -0.56 1.85 20.48
N SER A 28 0.03 3.04 20.55
CA SER A 28 -0.44 4.17 19.76
C SER A 28 -0.10 3.95 18.29
N LEU A 29 -0.74 4.73 17.39
CA LEU A 29 -0.34 4.73 15.99
C LEU A 29 1.13 5.17 15.82
N ALA A 30 1.68 6.02 16.69
CA ALA A 30 3.09 6.37 16.62
C ALA A 30 3.97 5.15 16.89
N ASP A 31 3.63 4.35 17.91
CA ASP A 31 4.39 3.13 18.27
C ASP A 31 4.33 2.07 17.16
N LEU A 32 3.19 1.98 16.46
CA LEU A 32 2.99 1.02 15.37
C LEU A 32 3.73 1.39 14.08
N TYR A 33 4.00 2.68 13.86
CA TYR A 33 4.59 3.20 12.62
C TYR A 33 6.02 3.73 12.78
N ASP A 34 6.59 3.68 13.98
CA ASP A 34 8.02 3.90 14.16
C ASP A 34 8.81 2.81 13.41
N GLU A 35 9.79 3.22 12.61
CA GLU A 35 10.48 2.33 11.69
C GLU A 35 11.23 1.18 12.39
N LEU A 36 11.67 1.40 13.62
CA LEU A 36 12.45 0.46 14.41
C LEU A 36 11.55 -0.52 15.17
N THR A 37 10.33 -0.10 15.53
CA THR A 37 9.38 -0.92 16.31
C THR A 37 8.26 -1.52 15.47
N MET A 38 8.05 -1.06 14.23
CA MET A 38 7.02 -1.60 13.34
C MET A 38 7.17 -3.11 13.18
N SER A 39 6.15 -3.85 13.59
CA SER A 39 6.19 -5.31 13.59
C SER A 39 6.34 -5.88 12.16
N PRO A 40 7.02 -7.03 12.00
CA PRO A 40 7.16 -7.67 10.68
C PRO A 40 5.81 -7.95 10.00
N GLU A 41 4.78 -8.22 10.80
CA GLU A 41 3.43 -8.55 10.34
C GLU A 41 2.73 -7.32 9.77
N LEU A 42 2.85 -6.18 10.47
CA LEU A 42 2.30 -4.91 9.99
C LEU A 42 3.04 -4.46 8.73
N ARG A 43 4.37 -4.58 8.70
CA ARG A 43 5.18 -4.29 7.51
C ARG A 43 4.77 -5.15 6.32
N LYS A 44 4.54 -6.45 6.52
CA LYS A 44 4.07 -7.37 5.47
C LYS A 44 2.68 -6.99 4.96
N ALA A 45 1.76 -6.60 5.85
CA ALA A 45 0.43 -6.13 5.47
C ALA A 45 0.50 -4.87 4.60
N HIS A 46 1.38 -3.92 4.95
CA HIS A 46 1.64 -2.72 4.15
C HIS A 46 2.22 -3.05 2.77
N ILE A 47 3.26 -3.90 2.69
CA ILE A 47 3.84 -4.32 1.41
C ILE A 47 2.79 -4.98 0.50
N ALA A 48 1.89 -5.78 1.08
CA ALA A 48 0.80 -6.39 0.32
C ALA A 48 -0.18 -5.35 -0.22
N ASN A 49 -0.48 -4.31 0.56
CA ASN A 49 -1.33 -3.21 0.11
C ASN A 49 -0.63 -2.33 -0.94
N ASP A 50 0.65 -2.02 -0.77
CA ASP A 50 1.45 -1.28 -1.75
C ASP A 50 1.48 -2.01 -3.09
N LYS A 51 1.63 -3.34 -3.09
CA LYS A 51 1.52 -4.16 -4.29
C LYS A 51 0.16 -4.01 -4.96
N ALA A 52 -0.93 -4.13 -4.19
CA ALA A 52 -2.29 -4.00 -4.73
C ALA A 52 -2.55 -2.60 -5.31
N VAL A 53 -2.06 -1.55 -4.66
CA VAL A 53 -2.13 -0.15 -5.15
C VAL A 53 -1.35 0.00 -6.43
N TRP A 54 -0.11 -0.49 -6.48
CA TRP A 54 0.75 -0.36 -7.66
C TRP A 54 0.18 -1.08 -8.88
N GLU A 55 -0.37 -2.28 -8.67
CA GLU A 55 -1.11 -3.02 -9.70
C GLU A 55 -2.39 -2.29 -10.13
N ALA A 56 -3.09 -1.59 -9.22
CA ALA A 56 -4.26 -0.77 -9.56
C ALA A 56 -3.89 0.46 -10.41
N TYR A 57 -2.68 1.00 -10.24
CA TYR A 57 -2.09 1.98 -11.16
C TYR A 57 -1.64 1.37 -12.49
N GLY A 58 -1.84 0.08 -12.73
CA GLY A 58 -1.47 -0.60 -13.98
C GLY A 58 0.03 -0.85 -14.11
N ARG A 59 0.76 -0.88 -12.99
CA ARG A 59 2.20 -1.17 -12.94
C ARG A 59 2.44 -2.54 -12.30
N ALA A 60 3.37 -3.31 -12.84
CA ALA A 60 3.75 -4.58 -12.25
C ALA A 60 4.64 -4.37 -11.02
N TRP A 61 4.48 -5.22 -10.01
CA TRP A 61 5.40 -5.36 -8.89
C TRP A 61 6.61 -6.25 -9.30
N PRO A 62 7.84 -6.02 -8.80
CA PRO A 62 8.23 -5.11 -7.73
C PRO A 62 8.26 -3.64 -8.12
N PHE A 63 8.02 -2.82 -7.11
CA PHE A 63 8.38 -1.40 -7.12
C PHE A 63 9.88 -1.23 -7.41
N GLU A 64 10.23 -0.26 -8.25
CA GLU A 64 11.63 0.06 -8.57
C GLU A 64 12.26 0.86 -7.42
N ASP A 65 12.15 2.18 -7.48
CA ASP A 65 12.56 3.11 -6.44
C ASP A 65 11.57 4.29 -6.32
N GLU A 66 11.75 5.10 -5.28
CA GLU A 66 10.90 6.25 -4.99
C GLU A 66 10.90 7.29 -6.13
N THR A 67 12.04 7.49 -6.80
CA THR A 67 12.16 8.46 -7.89
C THR A 67 11.32 8.04 -9.10
N ALA A 68 11.39 6.76 -9.47
CA ALA A 68 10.59 6.19 -10.56
C ALA A 68 9.08 6.25 -10.25
N CYS A 69 8.71 6.06 -8.98
CA CYS A 69 7.32 6.22 -8.51
C CYS A 69 6.82 7.65 -8.70
N VAL A 70 7.54 8.63 -8.14
CA VAL A 70 7.17 10.04 -8.22
C VAL A 70 7.09 10.49 -9.68
N ALA A 71 8.07 10.12 -10.50
CA ALA A 71 8.07 10.45 -11.93
C ALA A 71 6.85 9.86 -12.67
N TYR A 72 6.43 8.65 -12.33
CA TYR A 72 5.24 8.04 -12.91
C TYR A 72 3.95 8.71 -12.45
N LEU A 73 3.80 8.96 -11.15
CA LEU A 73 2.63 9.64 -10.60
C LEU A 73 2.47 11.06 -11.16
N MET A 74 3.57 11.80 -11.33
CA MET A 74 3.55 13.13 -11.95
C MET A 74 3.12 13.09 -13.42
N LYS A 75 3.49 12.06 -14.19
CA LYS A 75 2.99 11.86 -15.56
C LYS A 75 1.49 11.59 -15.59
N LEU A 76 0.94 10.85 -14.61
CA LEU A 76 -0.50 10.63 -14.52
C LEU A 76 -1.22 11.91 -14.11
N TYR A 77 -0.67 12.64 -13.14
CA TYR A 77 -1.21 13.94 -12.71
C TYR A 77 -1.29 14.93 -13.88
N GLN A 78 -0.21 15.07 -14.66
CA GLN A 78 -0.17 15.95 -15.82
C GLN A 78 -1.32 15.68 -16.80
N LYS A 79 -1.64 14.40 -17.07
CA LYS A 79 -2.76 14.00 -17.94
C LYS A 79 -4.16 14.31 -17.40
N ILE A 80 -4.28 14.58 -16.09
CA ILE A 80 -5.55 14.91 -15.43
C ILE A 80 -5.75 16.44 -15.42
N VAL A 81 -4.65 17.21 -15.35
CA VAL A 81 -4.70 18.67 -15.27
C VAL A 81 -4.53 19.38 -16.61
N GLU A 82 -3.97 18.70 -17.61
CA GLU A 82 -3.96 19.11 -19.03
C GLU A 82 -5.16 18.54 -19.78
#